data_AF-D2PMB5-F1
#
_entry.id   AF-D2PMB5-F1
#
_cell.length_a   1.000
_cell.length_b   1.000
_cell.length_c   1.000
_cell.angle_alpha   90.00
_cell.angle_beta   90.00
_cell.angle_gamma   90.00
#
_symmetry.space_group_name_H-M   'P 1'
#
loop_
_entity.id
_entity.type
_entity.pdbx_description
1 polymer ?
#
loop_
_entity_poly.entity_id
_entity_poly.type
_entity_poly.pdbx_seq_one_letter_code
_entity_poly.pdbx_strand_id
1 'polypeptide(L)'
;MESTETPTVLTVDSLLDHVQAGPARLGRTRLIGIDGPAGSGKTTLATRFAARAEARGLRCQVLHMDDLYDGWDGAVRGFGLLRDHVLQRMADGREGRYRRYDWGLNAYAELHVVPTTLDLLIVEGVTSCDRDAAGWQSLRIWVETSNDVRLGRGIERDGEALRDRWLDWMRWERDHFAGQRTRDRAHVIVDGNPAVEHAPETELVTKSVHFDHDSAAS
;
A
#
# COMPACT_ATOMS: atom_id res chain seq x y z
N MET A 1 -5.25 7.88 -26.93
CA MET A 1 -4.52 9.14 -26.77
C MET A 1 -4.03 9.14 -25.33
N GLU A 2 -2.86 8.57 -25.07
CA GLU A 2 -2.26 8.61 -23.73
C GLU A 2 -1.88 10.06 -23.44
N SER A 3 -2.58 10.70 -22.52
CA SER A 3 -2.11 11.94 -21.92
C SER A 3 -0.82 11.61 -21.19
N THR A 4 0.32 11.89 -21.82
CA THR A 4 1.64 11.81 -21.18
C THR A 4 1.74 12.98 -20.20
N GLU A 5 1.18 12.81 -18.99
CA GLU A 5 1.54 13.66 -17.86
C GLU A 5 3.05 13.56 -17.63
N THR A 6 3.71 14.71 -17.52
CA THR A 6 5.15 14.77 -17.33
C THR A 6 5.50 14.21 -15.95
N PRO A 7 6.43 13.25 -15.85
CA PRO A 7 6.80 12.68 -14.57
C PRO A 7 7.30 13.79 -13.64
N THR A 8 6.70 13.87 -12.45
CA THR A 8 7.01 14.92 -11.46
C THR A 8 7.65 14.29 -10.24
N VAL A 9 8.75 14.87 -9.76
CA VAL A 9 9.39 14.44 -8.52
C VAL A 9 8.66 15.07 -7.33
N LEU A 10 8.20 14.24 -6.40
CA LEU A 10 7.65 14.66 -5.12
C LEU A 10 8.53 14.15 -3.98
N THR A 11 8.50 14.84 -2.85
CA THR A 11 9.11 14.32 -1.62
C THR A 11 8.11 13.44 -0.86
N VAL A 12 8.60 12.41 -0.18
CA VAL A 12 7.81 11.64 0.80
C VAL A 12 7.26 12.59 1.88
N ASP A 13 8.06 13.57 2.24
CA ASP A 13 7.73 14.61 3.21
C ASP A 13 6.51 15.44 2.84
N SER A 14 6.37 15.86 1.57
CA SER A 14 5.20 16.65 1.15
C SER A 14 3.91 15.84 1.22
N LEU A 15 3.98 14.53 0.95
CA LEU A 15 2.85 13.62 1.10
C LEU A 15 2.49 13.37 2.57
N LEU A 16 3.50 13.28 3.45
CA LEU A 16 3.28 13.21 4.90
C LEU A 16 2.69 14.52 5.45
N ASP A 17 3.07 15.68 4.90
CA ASP A 17 2.48 16.97 5.27
C ASP A 17 1.00 17.03 4.86
N HIS A 18 0.68 16.61 3.64
CA HIS A 18 -0.70 16.49 3.16
C HIS A 18 -1.54 15.58 4.08
N VAL A 19 -1.02 14.40 4.41
CA VAL A 19 -1.69 13.44 5.32
C VAL A 19 -1.93 14.07 6.69
N GLN A 20 -0.94 14.73 7.28
CA GLN A 20 -1.05 15.35 8.60
C GLN A 20 -2.00 16.55 8.63
N ALA A 21 -2.10 17.32 7.54
CA ALA A 21 -3.03 18.44 7.42
C ALA A 21 -4.50 17.97 7.37
N GLY A 22 -4.76 16.78 6.81
CA GLY A 22 -6.09 16.18 6.75
C GLY A 22 -6.56 15.57 8.09
N PRO A 23 -7.86 15.26 8.22
CA PRO A 23 -8.39 14.60 9.40
C PRO A 23 -7.88 13.16 9.55
N ALA A 24 -7.76 12.70 10.79
CA ALA A 24 -7.63 11.27 11.07
C ALA A 24 -8.97 10.58 10.79
N ARG A 25 -8.98 9.67 9.81
CA ARG A 25 -10.19 8.97 9.35
C ARG A 25 -10.34 7.57 9.94
N LEU A 26 -9.31 7.07 10.62
CA LEU A 26 -9.28 5.74 11.26
C LEU A 26 -9.20 5.91 12.78
N GLY A 27 -10.29 6.42 13.38
CA GLY A 27 -10.30 6.81 14.78
C GLY A 27 -9.38 8.02 15.03
N ARG A 28 -8.29 7.81 15.78
CA ARG A 28 -7.25 8.85 16.01
C ARG A 28 -6.05 8.72 15.07
N THR A 29 -6.01 7.69 14.24
CA THR A 29 -4.88 7.35 13.38
C THR A 29 -5.17 7.78 11.93
N ARG A 30 -4.12 8.19 11.22
CA ARG A 30 -4.18 8.39 9.76
C ARG A 30 -3.71 7.13 9.04
N LEU A 31 -4.31 6.83 7.90
CA LEU A 31 -4.02 5.62 7.14
C LEU A 31 -3.47 5.97 5.75
N ILE A 32 -2.30 5.45 5.43
CA ILE A 32 -1.74 5.45 4.08
C ILE A 32 -1.86 4.01 3.53
N GLY A 33 -2.59 3.85 2.43
CA GLY A 33 -2.59 2.62 1.65
C GLY A 33 -1.58 2.73 0.50
N ILE A 34 -0.71 1.72 0.35
CA ILE A 34 0.25 1.60 -0.74
C ILE A 34 -0.04 0.30 -1.49
N ASP A 35 -0.75 0.42 -2.61
CA ASP A 35 -1.19 -0.70 -3.44
C ASP A 35 -0.48 -0.69 -4.80
N GLY A 36 -0.61 -1.76 -5.57
CA GLY A 36 0.16 -2.01 -6.78
C GLY A 36 0.47 -3.49 -7.00
N PRO A 37 0.80 -3.90 -8.22
CA PRO A 37 1.11 -5.29 -8.55
C PRO A 37 2.28 -5.85 -7.72
N ALA A 38 2.32 -7.16 -7.50
CA ALA A 38 3.48 -7.81 -6.89
C ALA A 38 4.76 -7.49 -7.68
N GLY A 39 5.87 -7.24 -6.97
CA GLY A 39 7.15 -6.84 -7.56
C GLY A 39 7.28 -5.35 -7.94
N SER A 40 6.28 -4.51 -7.69
CA SER A 40 6.31 -3.09 -8.10
C SER A 40 7.15 -2.16 -7.20
N GLY A 41 7.57 -2.60 -6.01
CA GLY A 41 8.37 -1.79 -5.08
C GLY A 41 7.59 -1.13 -3.94
N LYS A 42 6.34 -1.54 -3.70
CA LYS A 42 5.49 -1.06 -2.58
C LYS A 42 6.17 -1.15 -1.23
N THR A 43 6.75 -2.31 -0.88
CA THR A 43 7.43 -2.53 0.39
C THR A 43 8.59 -1.55 0.58
N THR A 44 9.40 -1.31 -0.45
CA THR A 44 10.48 -0.31 -0.42
C THR A 44 9.93 1.10 -0.18
N LEU A 45 8.84 1.46 -0.86
CA LEU A 45 8.17 2.75 -0.66
C LEU A 45 7.59 2.89 0.76
N ALA A 46 6.96 1.84 1.29
CA ALA A 46 6.41 1.81 2.64
C ALA A 46 7.51 2.00 3.70
N THR A 47 8.65 1.34 3.55
CA THR A 47 9.82 1.50 4.44
C THR A 47 10.32 2.95 4.45
N ARG A 48 10.40 3.59 3.28
CA ARG A 48 10.78 5.01 3.19
C ARG A 48 9.77 5.93 3.89
N PHE A 49 8.47 5.71 3.68
CA PHE A 49 7.43 6.48 4.37
C PHE A 49 7.51 6.32 5.89
N ALA A 50 7.72 5.10 6.38
CA ALA A 50 7.89 4.81 7.80
C ALA A 50 9.11 5.53 8.38
N ALA A 51 10.27 5.41 7.72
CA ALA A 51 11.51 6.08 8.15
C ALA A 51 11.37 7.61 8.21
N ARG A 52 10.70 8.22 7.22
CA ARG A 52 10.43 9.67 7.23
C ARG A 52 9.43 10.06 8.31
N ALA A 53 8.39 9.27 8.55
CA ALA A 53 7.42 9.51 9.62
C ALA A 53 8.07 9.44 11.01
N GLU A 54 8.89 8.42 11.25
CA GLU A 54 9.65 8.25 12.50
C GLU A 54 10.65 9.39 12.71
N ALA A 55 11.36 9.83 11.66
CA ALA A 55 12.27 10.99 11.72
C ALA A 55 11.55 12.30 12.09
N ARG A 56 10.23 12.37 11.89
CA ARG A 56 9.35 13.49 12.29
C ARG A 56 8.74 13.30 13.68
N GLY A 57 9.06 12.21 14.38
CA GLY A 57 8.53 11.88 15.69
C GLY A 57 7.13 11.28 15.69
N LEU A 58 6.63 10.80 14.55
CA LEU A 58 5.34 10.12 14.46
C LEU A 58 5.46 8.66 14.91
N ARG A 59 4.51 8.20 15.72
CA ARG A 59 4.38 6.76 16.01
C ARG A 59 3.75 6.08 14.81
N CYS A 60 4.59 5.37 14.06
CA CYS A 60 4.25 4.73 12.81
C CYS A 60 4.33 3.21 12.93
N GLN A 61 3.48 2.51 12.19
CA GLN A 61 3.60 1.06 11.97
C GLN A 61 3.31 0.74 10.51
N VAL A 62 4.06 -0.21 9.94
CA VAL A 62 3.79 -0.79 8.63
C VAL A 62 3.13 -2.14 8.82
N LEU A 63 2.04 -2.40 8.10
CA LEU A 63 1.38 -3.69 7.98
C LEU A 63 1.54 -4.18 6.53
N HIS A 64 2.14 -5.36 6.39
CA HIS A 64 2.31 -6.02 5.09
C HIS A 64 1.11 -6.93 4.83
N MET A 65 0.40 -6.73 3.72
CA MET A 65 -0.75 -7.60 3.39
C MET A 65 -0.35 -9.06 3.21
N ASP A 66 0.90 -9.32 2.82
CA ASP A 66 1.47 -10.67 2.74
C ASP A 66 1.43 -11.40 4.11
N ASP A 67 1.40 -10.68 5.24
CA ASP A 67 1.21 -11.28 6.57
C ASP A 67 -0.23 -11.78 6.80
N LEU A 68 -1.20 -11.32 6.02
CA LEU A 68 -2.62 -11.66 6.18
C LEU A 68 -3.06 -12.80 5.25
N TYR A 69 -2.31 -13.08 4.20
CA TYR A 69 -2.68 -14.10 3.23
C TYR A 69 -2.30 -15.47 3.77
N ASP A 70 -3.28 -16.35 3.95
CA ASP A 70 -3.04 -17.76 4.25
C ASP A 70 -2.66 -18.55 2.99
N GLY A 71 -1.52 -18.15 2.40
CA GLY A 71 -0.99 -18.62 1.13
C GLY A 71 -1.54 -17.85 -0.07
N TRP A 72 -1.17 -18.29 -1.28
CA TRP A 72 -1.51 -17.63 -2.54
C TRP A 72 -3.02 -17.41 -2.72
N ASP A 73 -3.82 -18.44 -2.45
CA ASP A 73 -5.29 -18.37 -2.57
C ASP A 73 -5.93 -17.55 -1.43
N GLY A 74 -5.17 -17.28 -0.36
CA GLY A 74 -5.58 -16.48 0.79
C GLY A 74 -5.71 -14.99 0.50
N ALA A 75 -5.05 -14.51 -0.55
CA ALA A 75 -5.08 -13.10 -0.93
C ALA A 75 -6.49 -12.55 -1.20
N VAL A 76 -7.38 -13.39 -1.73
CA VAL A 76 -8.80 -13.04 -1.95
C VAL A 76 -9.50 -12.66 -0.64
N ARG A 77 -9.07 -13.22 0.50
CA ARG A 77 -9.60 -12.91 1.83
C ARG A 77 -8.79 -11.83 2.56
N GLY A 78 -7.60 -11.48 2.07
CA GLY A 78 -6.65 -10.60 2.74
C GLY A 78 -7.25 -9.27 3.16
N PHE A 79 -7.96 -8.60 2.25
CA PHE A 79 -8.64 -7.34 2.60
C PHE A 79 -9.74 -7.52 3.65
N GLY A 80 -10.51 -8.62 3.61
CA GLY A 80 -11.51 -8.91 4.63
C GLY A 80 -10.89 -9.02 6.03
N LEU A 81 -9.74 -9.68 6.14
CA LEU A 81 -8.98 -9.79 7.39
C LEU A 81 -8.46 -8.43 7.86
N LEU A 82 -7.91 -7.62 6.96
CA LEU A 82 -7.49 -6.24 7.26
C LEU A 82 -8.67 -5.42 7.78
N ARG A 83 -9.79 -5.43 7.05
CA ARG A 83 -11.00 -4.67 7.38
C ARG A 83 -11.53 -5.05 8.76
N ASP A 84 -11.78 -6.33 8.99
CA ASP A 84 -12.53 -6.79 10.15
C ASP A 84 -11.68 -6.82 11.43
N HIS A 85 -10.39 -7.15 11.28
CA HIS A 85 -9.50 -7.34 12.43
C HIS A 85 -8.54 -6.19 12.68
N VAL A 86 -8.41 -5.22 11.77
CA VAL A 86 -7.55 -4.05 11.98
C VAL A 86 -8.35 -2.77 11.82
N LEU A 87 -8.86 -2.48 10.63
CA LEU A 87 -9.39 -1.15 10.31
C LEU A 87 -10.68 -0.84 11.06
N GLN A 88 -11.68 -1.72 11.03
CA GLN A 88 -12.94 -1.51 11.75
C GLN A 88 -12.70 -1.35 13.25
N ARG A 89 -11.80 -2.15 13.82
CA ARG A 89 -11.48 -2.08 15.25
C ARG A 89 -10.84 -0.75 15.62
N MET A 90 -9.88 -0.27 14.82
CA MET A 90 -9.26 1.02 15.04
C MET A 90 -10.25 2.18 14.87
N ALA A 91 -11.15 2.09 13.90
CA ALA A 91 -12.25 3.03 13.73
C ALA A 91 -13.17 3.07 14.98
N ASP A 92 -13.40 1.91 15.60
CA ASP A 92 -14.16 1.76 16.85
C ASP A 92 -13.35 2.15 18.12
N GLY A 93 -12.14 2.70 17.97
CA GLY A 93 -11.28 3.09 19.09
C GLY A 93 -10.65 1.91 19.85
N ARG A 94 -10.56 0.75 19.20
CA ARG A 94 -9.96 -0.48 19.74
C ARG A 94 -8.68 -0.83 18.99
N GLU A 95 -7.79 -1.58 19.66
CA GLU A 95 -6.58 -2.08 19.00
C GLU A 95 -6.94 -3.01 17.83
N GLY A 96 -6.32 -2.77 16.67
CA GLY A 96 -6.27 -3.72 15.57
C GLY A 96 -5.40 -4.91 15.96
N ARG A 97 -5.71 -6.10 15.42
CA ARG A 97 -4.99 -7.34 15.73
C ARG A 97 -5.00 -8.25 14.52
N TYR A 98 -3.88 -8.87 14.18
CA TYR A 98 -3.83 -9.87 13.11
C TYR A 98 -2.81 -10.95 13.45
N ARG A 99 -3.00 -12.15 12.90
CA ARG A 99 -2.00 -13.21 12.99
C ARG A 99 -1.19 -13.21 11.72
N ARG A 100 0.14 -13.14 11.85
CA ARG A 100 1.02 -13.25 10.69
C ARG A 100 0.93 -14.65 10.11
N TYR A 101 0.84 -14.76 8.81
CA TYR A 101 1.03 -16.01 8.09
C TYR A 101 2.51 -16.20 7.76
N ASP A 102 3.07 -17.34 8.16
CA ASP A 102 4.43 -17.70 7.82
C ASP A 102 4.43 -18.54 6.53
N TRP A 103 4.88 -17.94 5.44
CA TRP A 103 4.92 -18.57 4.12
C TRP A 103 5.90 -19.74 4.03
N GLY A 104 6.96 -19.75 4.85
CA GLY A 104 7.94 -20.84 4.88
C GLY A 104 7.41 -22.06 5.64
N LEU A 105 6.66 -21.83 6.72
CA LEU A 105 6.03 -22.88 7.52
C LEU A 105 4.61 -23.25 7.05
N ASN A 106 4.04 -22.49 6.12
CA ASN A 106 2.67 -22.63 5.62
C ASN A 106 1.63 -22.67 6.76
N ALA A 107 1.81 -21.79 7.76
CA ALA A 107 1.01 -21.78 8.98
C ALA A 107 0.90 -20.37 9.58
N TYR A 108 -0.17 -20.13 10.35
CA TYR A 108 -0.26 -18.93 11.15
C TYR A 108 0.74 -18.94 12.30
N ALA A 109 1.49 -17.86 12.44
CA ALA A 109 2.46 -17.62 13.48
C ALA A 109 1.86 -16.74 14.60
N GLU A 110 2.64 -15.77 15.08
CA GLU A 110 2.31 -14.90 16.21
C GLU A 110 1.19 -13.88 15.91
N LEU A 111 0.58 -13.39 16.99
CA LEU A 111 -0.42 -12.32 16.94
C LEU A 111 0.30 -10.97 17.04
N HIS A 112 0.02 -10.09 16.08
CA HIS A 112 0.44 -8.69 16.07
C HIS A 112 -0.69 -7.80 16.57
N VAL A 113 -0.31 -6.71 17.24
CA VAL A 113 -1.23 -5.67 17.72
C VAL A 113 -0.90 -4.38 16.99
N VAL A 114 -1.95 -3.67 16.56
CA VAL A 114 -1.89 -2.33 16.00
C VAL A 114 -2.51 -1.39 17.04
N PRO A 115 -1.69 -0.63 17.80
CA PRO A 115 -2.19 0.11 18.94
C PRO A 115 -2.99 1.35 18.53
N THR A 116 -3.98 1.72 19.34
CA THR A 116 -4.79 2.94 19.12
C THR A 116 -4.01 4.24 19.33
N THR A 117 -2.79 4.12 19.84
CA THR A 117 -1.87 5.23 20.04
C THR A 117 -1.12 5.61 18.77
N LEU A 118 -1.18 4.85 17.67
CA LEU A 118 -0.49 5.21 16.43
C LEU A 118 -0.97 6.55 15.86
N ASP A 119 -0.01 7.37 15.44
CA ASP A 119 -0.28 8.59 14.70
C ASP A 119 -0.52 8.26 13.21
N LEU A 120 0.20 7.25 12.69
CA LEU A 120 0.16 6.81 11.31
C LEU A 120 0.20 5.27 11.21
N LEU A 121 -0.72 4.70 10.43
CA LEU A 121 -0.67 3.32 9.95
C LEU A 121 -0.40 3.34 8.44
N ILE A 122 0.60 2.57 8.01
CA ILE A 122 0.88 2.32 6.60
C ILE A 122 0.49 0.88 6.32
N VAL A 123 -0.37 0.65 5.34
CA VAL A 123 -0.71 -0.70 4.87
C VAL A 123 -0.22 -0.83 3.44
N GLU A 124 0.62 -1.82 3.19
CA GLU A 124 1.20 -2.05 1.87
C GLU A 124 0.94 -3.46 1.39
N GLY A 125 0.67 -3.61 0.09
CA GLY A 125 0.43 -4.90 -0.53
C GLY A 125 -0.81 -4.88 -1.40
N VAL A 126 -1.00 -5.95 -2.18
CA VAL A 126 -2.19 -6.11 -3.03
C VAL A 126 -3.45 -6.03 -2.14
N THR A 127 -4.53 -5.41 -2.62
CA THR A 127 -5.80 -5.24 -1.87
C THR A 127 -5.76 -4.22 -0.71
N SER A 128 -4.61 -3.61 -0.41
CA SER A 128 -4.49 -2.58 0.64
C SER A 128 -5.32 -1.32 0.36
N CYS A 129 -5.68 -1.06 -0.90
CA CYS A 129 -6.53 0.05 -1.35
C CYS A 129 -7.86 -0.42 -1.97
N ASP A 130 -8.37 -1.57 -1.53
CA ASP A 130 -9.72 -2.02 -1.87
C ASP A 130 -10.76 -0.96 -1.50
N ARG A 131 -11.84 -0.91 -2.28
CA ARG A 131 -12.80 0.22 -2.26
C ARG A 131 -13.42 0.50 -0.90
N ASP A 132 -13.64 -0.56 -0.14
CA ASP A 132 -14.27 -0.48 1.18
C ASP A 132 -13.32 0.16 2.21
N ALA A 133 -12.02 0.28 1.92
CA ALA A 133 -11.06 1.00 2.75
C ALA A 133 -11.14 2.53 2.58
N ALA A 134 -11.79 3.02 1.51
CA ALA A 134 -11.67 4.41 1.09
C ALA A 134 -12.10 5.42 2.17
N GLY A 135 -13.09 5.06 3.01
CA GLY A 135 -13.55 5.92 4.10
C GLY A 135 -12.51 6.15 5.20
N TRP A 136 -11.56 5.23 5.38
CA TRP A 136 -10.52 5.30 6.40
C TRP A 136 -9.19 5.87 5.89
N GLN A 137 -8.95 5.86 4.58
CA GLN A 137 -7.66 6.19 3.99
C GLN A 137 -7.45 7.70 3.84
N SER A 138 -6.42 8.22 4.50
CA SER A 138 -5.93 9.59 4.33
C SER A 138 -5.16 9.76 3.02
N LEU A 139 -4.48 8.71 2.55
CA LEU A 139 -3.75 8.69 1.29
C LEU A 139 -3.79 7.31 0.64
N ARG A 140 -4.00 7.27 -0.68
CA ARG A 140 -3.95 6.06 -1.51
C ARG A 140 -2.87 6.23 -2.55
N ILE A 141 -1.87 5.37 -2.52
CA ILE A 141 -0.75 5.37 -3.45
C ILE A 141 -0.83 4.10 -4.30
N TRP A 142 -0.72 4.26 -5.61
CA TRP A 142 -0.58 3.16 -6.56
C TRP A 142 0.85 3.13 -7.10
N VAL A 143 1.58 2.02 -6.88
CA VAL A 143 2.94 1.82 -7.41
C VAL A 143 2.86 1.00 -8.69
N GLU A 144 3.20 1.63 -9.81
CA GLU A 144 3.12 1.04 -11.13
C GLU A 144 4.49 0.61 -11.64
N THR A 145 4.59 -0.62 -12.13
CA THR A 145 5.82 -1.15 -12.73
C THR A 145 5.43 -2.08 -13.88
N SER A 146 6.22 -2.09 -14.95
CA SER A 146 5.94 -2.94 -16.12
C SER A 146 5.94 -4.42 -15.75
N ASN A 147 5.17 -5.21 -16.50
CA ASN A 147 5.06 -6.65 -16.29
C ASN A 147 6.42 -7.37 -16.39
N ASP A 148 7.28 -6.95 -17.32
CA ASP A 148 8.58 -7.59 -17.52
C ASP A 148 9.50 -7.36 -16.32
N VAL A 149 9.57 -6.12 -15.82
CA VAL A 149 10.43 -5.76 -14.68
C VAL A 149 9.96 -6.48 -13.42
N ARG A 150 8.66 -6.43 -13.12
CA ARG A 150 8.13 -7.01 -11.89
C ARG A 150 8.16 -8.54 -11.90
N LEU A 151 7.94 -9.18 -13.06
CA LEU A 151 8.13 -10.62 -13.21
C LEU A 151 9.60 -10.99 -13.01
N GLY A 152 10.53 -10.25 -13.64
CA GLY A 152 11.96 -10.44 -13.45
C GLY A 152 12.37 -10.40 -11.97
N ARG A 153 11.95 -9.35 -11.24
CA ARG A 153 12.17 -9.22 -9.78
C ARG A 153 11.57 -10.39 -9.00
N GLY A 154 10.38 -10.82 -9.36
CA GLY A 154 9.68 -11.94 -8.73
C GLY A 154 10.41 -13.27 -8.87
N ILE A 155 10.85 -13.58 -10.10
CA ILE A 155 11.62 -14.78 -10.42
C ILE A 155 13.00 -14.76 -9.75
N GLU A 156 13.68 -13.62 -9.74
CA GLU A 156 14.98 -13.47 -9.08
C GLU A 156 14.88 -13.78 -7.57
N ARG A 157 13.78 -13.34 -6.94
CA ARG A 157 13.51 -13.55 -5.51
C ARG A 157 13.04 -14.97 -5.18
N ASP A 158 12.07 -15.47 -5.93
CA ASP A 158 11.30 -16.68 -5.56
C ASP A 158 11.78 -17.93 -6.32
N GLY A 159 12.57 -17.74 -7.39
CA GLY A 159 13.12 -18.80 -8.22
C GLY A 159 12.29 -19.12 -9.46
N GLU A 160 12.96 -19.56 -10.53
CA GLU A 160 12.36 -19.89 -11.83
C GLU A 160 11.26 -20.97 -11.73
N ALA A 161 11.37 -21.88 -10.76
CA ALA A 161 10.38 -22.91 -10.51
C ALA A 161 8.97 -22.36 -10.18
N LEU A 162 8.88 -21.11 -9.72
CA LEU A 162 7.61 -20.45 -9.37
C LEU A 162 7.07 -19.54 -10.50
N ARG A 163 7.64 -19.57 -11.71
CA ARG A 163 7.18 -18.72 -12.82
C ARG A 163 5.70 -18.86 -13.12
N ASP A 164 5.19 -20.07 -13.22
CA ASP A 164 3.78 -20.29 -13.54
C ASP A 164 2.86 -19.76 -12.44
N ARG A 165 3.25 -19.92 -11.16
CA ARG A 165 2.52 -19.31 -10.03
C ARG A 165 2.53 -17.79 -10.10
N TRP A 166 3.66 -17.19 -10.43
CA TRP A 166 3.77 -15.75 -10.66
C TRP A 166 2.84 -15.28 -11.79
N LEU A 167 2.85 -15.96 -12.94
CA LEU A 167 1.97 -15.61 -14.05
C LEU A 167 0.49 -15.74 -13.71
N ASP A 168 0.11 -16.75 -12.92
CA ASP A 168 -1.26 -16.93 -12.42
C ASP A 168 -1.65 -15.78 -11.49
N TRP A 169 -0.78 -15.45 -10.55
CA TRP A 169 -0.96 -14.31 -9.66
C TRP A 169 -1.11 -12.99 -10.42
N MET A 170 -0.28 -12.78 -11.45
CA MET A 170 -0.33 -11.58 -12.30
C MET A 170 -1.66 -11.42 -13.03
N ARG A 171 -2.32 -12.52 -13.39
CA ARG A 171 -3.66 -12.48 -14.00
C ARG A 171 -4.71 -12.15 -12.96
N TRP A 172 -4.64 -12.79 -11.80
CA TRP A 172 -5.57 -12.53 -10.70
C TRP A 172 -5.52 -11.08 -10.23
N GLU A 173 -4.32 -10.53 -9.95
CA GLU A 173 -4.20 -9.15 -9.47
C GLU A 173 -4.71 -8.14 -10.50
N ARG A 174 -4.46 -8.37 -11.81
CA ARG A 174 -4.99 -7.53 -12.90
C ARG A 174 -6.51 -7.46 -12.84
N ASP A 175 -7.16 -8.63 -12.72
CA ASP A 175 -8.62 -8.72 -12.70
C ASP A 175 -9.19 -8.09 -11.41
N HIS A 176 -8.53 -8.32 -10.28
CA HIS A 176 -8.84 -7.68 -9.00
C HIS A 176 -8.76 -6.16 -9.08
N PHE A 177 -7.64 -5.61 -9.56
CA PHE A 177 -7.44 -4.16 -9.69
C PHE A 177 -8.41 -3.51 -10.66
N ALA A 178 -8.74 -4.18 -11.78
CA ALA A 178 -9.75 -3.70 -12.71
C ALA A 178 -11.14 -3.66 -12.04
N GLY A 179 -11.52 -4.74 -11.36
CA GLY A 179 -12.76 -4.81 -10.60
C GLY A 179 -12.83 -3.78 -9.49
N GLN A 180 -11.70 -3.48 -8.83
CA GLN A 180 -11.60 -2.47 -7.79
C GLN A 180 -11.41 -1.06 -8.33
N ARG A 181 -11.04 -0.84 -9.59
CA ARG A 181 -10.58 0.47 -10.11
C ARG A 181 -9.49 1.09 -9.21
N THR A 182 -8.58 0.27 -8.66
CA THR A 182 -7.61 0.69 -7.64
C THR A 182 -6.72 1.83 -8.14
N ARG A 183 -6.20 1.69 -9.37
CA ARG A 183 -5.38 2.71 -10.03
C ARG A 183 -6.11 4.04 -10.18
N ASP A 184 -7.35 4.01 -10.68
CA ASP A 184 -8.15 5.23 -10.92
C ASP A 184 -8.49 6.00 -9.63
N ARG A 185 -8.58 5.30 -8.50
CA ARG A 185 -8.89 5.91 -7.19
C ARG A 185 -7.65 6.38 -6.42
N ALA A 186 -6.45 6.08 -6.90
CA ALA A 186 -5.23 6.48 -6.23
C ALA A 186 -5.10 8.01 -6.25
N HIS A 187 -4.70 8.59 -5.12
CA HIS A 187 -4.35 10.00 -5.08
C HIS A 187 -2.99 10.25 -5.74
N VAL A 188 -2.09 9.28 -5.69
CA VAL A 188 -0.75 9.37 -6.27
C VAL A 188 -0.45 8.09 -7.03
N ILE A 189 -0.09 8.22 -8.31
CA ILE A 189 0.48 7.13 -9.09
C ILE A 189 1.99 7.31 -9.12
N VAL A 190 2.72 6.33 -8.59
CA VAL A 190 4.17 6.31 -8.48
C VAL A 190 4.75 5.39 -9.54
N ASP A 191 5.82 5.82 -10.19
CA ASP A 191 6.65 4.96 -11.01
C ASP A 191 7.56 4.11 -10.11
N GLY A 192 7.36 2.80 -10.11
CA GLY A 192 8.16 1.83 -9.35
C GLY A 192 9.46 1.38 -10.04
N ASN A 193 9.75 1.94 -11.22
CA ASN A 193 11.04 1.77 -11.90
C ASN A 193 11.38 3.02 -12.74
N PRO A 194 11.53 4.20 -12.11
CA PRO A 194 11.70 5.45 -12.83
C PRO A 194 13.07 5.52 -13.50
N ALA A 195 13.11 6.09 -14.71
CA ALA A 195 14.35 6.43 -15.40
C ALA A 195 14.87 7.83 -15.02
N VAL A 196 14.08 8.62 -14.29
CA VAL A 196 14.40 9.99 -13.88
C VAL A 196 15.27 9.95 -12.62
N GLU A 197 16.38 10.67 -12.64
CA GLU A 197 17.26 10.85 -11.48
C GLU A 197 16.51 11.60 -10.36
N HIS A 198 16.61 11.07 -9.14
CA HIS A 198 15.98 11.61 -7.94
C HIS A 198 16.71 11.06 -6.71
N ALA A 199 16.47 11.62 -5.53
CA ALA A 199 16.98 11.10 -4.27
C ALA A 199 16.03 10.02 -3.71
N PRO A 200 16.27 8.71 -3.94
CA PRO A 200 15.30 7.65 -3.64
C PRO A 200 14.95 7.52 -2.16
N GLU A 201 15.76 8.07 -1.24
CA GLU A 201 15.47 8.04 0.19
C GLU A 201 14.39 9.07 0.60
N THR A 202 14.26 10.16 -0.15
CA THR A 202 13.40 11.29 0.20
C THR A 202 12.38 11.63 -0.87
N GLU A 203 12.57 11.15 -2.09
CA GLU A 203 11.82 11.52 -3.28
C GLU A 203 11.19 10.30 -3.98
N LEU A 204 10.12 10.54 -4.72
CA LEU A 204 9.47 9.58 -5.59
C LEU A 204 9.12 10.26 -6.92
N VAL A 205 9.17 9.48 -7.99
CA VAL A 205 8.74 9.94 -9.32
C VAL A 205 7.28 9.56 -9.50
N THR A 206 6.44 10.56 -9.70
CA THR A 206 5.00 10.39 -9.92
C THR A 206 4.66 10.40 -11.40
N LYS A 207 3.69 9.59 -11.79
CA LYS A 207 3.04 9.66 -13.11
C LYS A 207 1.81 10.55 -13.06
N SER A 208 1.10 10.58 -11.93
CA SER A 208 -0.03 11.48 -11.70
C SER A 208 -0.22 11.76 -10.22
N VAL A 209 -0.83 12.90 -9.92
CA VAL A 209 -1.18 13.35 -8.57
C VAL A 209 -2.56 13.99 -8.62
N HIS A 210 -3.50 13.43 -7.88
CA HIS A 210 -4.87 13.90 -7.74
C HIS A 210 -5.26 13.88 -6.27
N PHE A 211 -5.16 15.03 -5.62
CA PHE A 211 -5.84 15.22 -4.35
C PHE A 211 -7.22 15.78 -4.68
N ASP A 212 -8.27 15.12 -4.18
CA ASP A 212 -9.58 15.73 -4.17
C ASP A 212 -9.41 17.09 -3.48
N HIS A 213 -9.74 18.18 -4.18
CA HIS A 213 -9.98 19.43 -3.47
C HIS A 213 -11.15 19.11 -2.56
N ASP A 214 -10.93 19.14 -1.24
CA ASP A 214 -12.03 19.19 -0.28
C ASP A 214 -12.98 20.25 -0.84
N SER A 215 -14.17 19.82 -1.28
CA SER A 215 -15.28 20.72 -1.49
C SER A 215 -15.72 21.18 -0.10
N ALA A 216 -14.86 21.97 0.54
CA ALA A 216 -15.21 22.88 1.60
C ALA A 216 -15.90 24.08 0.92
N ALA A 217 -17.10 23.85 0.39
CA ALA A 217 -18.00 24.88 -0.10
C ALA A 217 -19.42 24.34 -0.11
N SER A 218 -20.07 24.36 1.06
CA SER A 218 -21.44 24.88 1.32
C SER A 218 -22.01 24.25 2.59
#